data_AF-K2CQF0-F1
#
_entry.id   AF-K2CQF0-F1
#
_cell.length_a   1.000
_cell.length_b   1.000
_cell.length_c   1.000
_cell.angle_alpha   90.00
_cell.angle_beta   90.00
_cell.angle_gamma   90.00
#
_symmetry.space_group_name_H-M   'P 1'
#
loop_
_entity.id
_entity.type
_entity.pdbx_description
1 polymer ?
#
loop_
_entity_poly.entity_id
_entity_poly.type
_entity_poly.pdbx_seq_one_letter_code
_entity_poly.pdbx_strand_id
1 'polypeptide(L)' 'EGDKKSYTIGCASIVAKVTRDRFMRQLDRLDPRYGFVAHKGYGTAAHRVALQQHGVSVWHRRSFAPIKALLYTEG' A
#
# COMPACT_ATOMS: atom_id res chain seq x y z
N GLU A 1 -0.40 21.82 -1.69
CA GLU A 1 1.02 22.24 -1.64
C GLU A 1 1.32 22.99 -0.33
N GLY A 2 1.23 22.30 0.81
CA GLY A 2 1.50 22.88 2.14
C GLY A 2 2.94 22.72 2.63
N ASP A 3 3.72 21.82 2.01
CA ASP A 3 5.05 21.41 2.49
C ASP A 3 6.12 22.51 2.37
N LYS A 4 5.93 23.50 1.49
CA LYS A 4 6.94 24.54 1.23
C LYS A 4 6.83 25.78 2.13
N LYS A 5 5.76 25.90 2.92
CA LYS A 5 5.48 27.11 3.73
C LYS A 5 5.57 26.91 5.24
N SER A 6 5.71 25.66 5.72
CA SER A 6 5.73 25.38 7.16
C SER A 6 6.62 24.19 7.49
N TYR A 7 7.68 24.43 8.28
CA TYR A 7 8.60 23.41 8.80
C TYR A 7 7.86 22.29 9.56
N THR A 8 6.78 22.61 10.26
CA THR A 8 5.95 21.65 11.01
C THR A 8 5.24 20.65 10.08
N ILE A 9 4.77 21.11 8.92
CA ILE A 9 4.15 20.25 7.91
C ILE A 9 5.21 19.34 7.26
N GLY A 10 6.40 19.87 6.98
CA GLY A 10 7.53 19.08 6.48
C GLY A 10 7.96 17.97 7.43
N CYS A 11 8.10 18.27 8.73
CA CYS A 11 8.41 17.26 9.75
C CYS A 11 7.31 16.19 9.87
N ALA A 12 6.03 16.58 9.84
CA ALA A 12 4.91 15.62 9.86
C ALA A 12 4.93 14.69 8.64
N SER A 13 5.20 15.22 7.44
CA SER A 13 5.33 14.45 6.20
C SER A 13 6.51 13.44 6.26
N ILE A 14 7.63 13.82 6.88
CA ILE A 14 8.78 12.91 7.08
C ILE A 14 8.42 11.78 8.05
N VAL A 15 7.85 12.11 9.21
CA VAL A 15 7.44 11.11 10.20
C VAL A 15 6.39 10.15 9.62
N ALA A 16 5.40 10.67 8.91
CA ALA A 16 4.38 9.87 8.22
C ALA A 16 5.01 8.91 7.21
N LYS A 17 5.98 9.39 6.41
CA LYS A 17 6.68 8.57 5.42
C LYS A 17 7.50 7.45 6.07
N VAL A 18 8.29 7.77 7.09
CA VAL A 18 9.15 6.78 7.79
C VAL A 18 8.29 5.71 8.47
N THR A 19 7.22 6.11 9.14
CA THR A 19 6.28 5.17 9.78
C THR A 19 5.60 4.27 8.77
N ARG A 20 5.11 4.82 7.65
CA ARG A 20 4.51 4.04 6.57
C ARG A 20 5.51 3.05 5.97
N ASP A 21 6.74 3.47 5.72
CA ASP A 21 7.79 2.61 5.16
C ASP A 21 8.14 1.46 6.10
N ARG A 22 8.20 1.70 7.42
CA ARG A 22 8.40 0.65 8.43
C ARG A 22 7.24 -0.34 8.46
N PHE A 23 6.01 0.16 8.44
CA PHE A 23 4.81 -0.68 8.42
C PHE A 23 4.74 -1.57 7.18
N MET A 24 5.08 -1.03 6.00
CA MET A 24 5.12 -1.82 4.75
C MET A 24 6.16 -2.93 4.78
N ARG A 25 7.32 -2.73 5.44
CA ARG A 25 8.30 -3.82 5.65
C ARG A 25 7.80 -4.88 6.64
N GLN A 26 7.07 -4.48 7.67
CA GLN A 26 6.47 -5.45 8.60
C GLN A 26 5.38 -6.28 7.92
N LEU A 27 4.53 -5.63 7.13
CA LEU A 27 3.54 -6.27 6.28
C LEU A 27 4.18 -7.27 5.32
N ASP A 28 5.29 -6.90 4.67
CA ASP A 28 6.02 -7.79 3.79
C ASP A 28 6.58 -9.03 4.52
N ARG A 29 7.00 -8.89 5.78
CA ARG A 29 7.40 -10.03 6.61
C ARG A 29 6.22 -10.93 6.99
N LEU A 30 5.04 -10.35 7.22
CA LEU A 30 3.83 -11.09 7.57
C LEU A 30 3.19 -11.76 6.34
N ASP A 31 3.27 -11.11 5.18
CA ASP A 31 2.67 -11.57 3.94
C ASP A 31 3.59 -11.27 2.72
N PRO A 32 4.70 -12.02 2.58
CA PRO A 32 5.73 -11.76 1.56
C PRO A 32 5.23 -11.97 0.13
N ARG A 33 4.09 -12.64 -0.04
CA ARG A 33 3.46 -12.96 -1.32
C ARG A 33 3.08 -11.72 -2.13
N TYR A 34 2.79 -10.61 -1.47
CA TYR A 34 2.38 -9.38 -2.15
C TYR A 34 3.54 -8.43 -2.47
N GLY A 35 4.71 -8.59 -1.86
CA GLY A 35 5.89 -7.76 -2.11
C GLY A 35 5.77 -6.31 -1.62
N PHE A 36 5.04 -6.08 -0.51
CA PHE A 36 4.76 -4.74 0.04
C PHE A 36 6.02 -3.89 0.26
N VAL A 37 7.18 -4.49 0.49
CA VAL A 37 8.44 -3.75 0.64
C VAL A 37 8.85 -2.98 -0.61
N ALA A 38 8.60 -3.55 -1.80
CA ALA A 38 9.04 -2.99 -3.07
C ALA A 38 8.14 -1.85 -3.54
N HIS A 39 6.82 -2.05 -3.47
CA HIS A 39 5.85 -1.09 -4.00
C HIS A 39 5.10 -0.31 -2.92
N LYS A 40 5.34 -0.57 -1.62
CA LYS A 40 4.76 0.19 -0.49
C LYS A 40 3.23 0.36 -0.53
N GLY A 41 2.53 -0.64 -1.07
CA GLY A 41 1.09 -0.63 -1.27
C GLY A 41 0.58 0.11 -2.52
N TYR A 42 1.47 0.60 -3.39
CA TYR A 42 1.07 1.10 -4.72
C TYR A 42 0.75 -0.07 -5.66
N GLY A 43 -0.28 0.12 -6.49
CA GLY A 43 -0.78 -0.87 -7.46
C GLY A 43 0.14 -1.05 -8.67
N THR A 44 1.36 -1.50 -8.43
CA THR A 44 2.33 -1.83 -9.48
C THR A 44 1.90 -3.10 -10.24
N ALA A 45 2.51 -3.35 -11.41
CA ALA A 45 2.26 -4.58 -12.17
C ALA A 45 2.49 -5.84 -11.33
N ALA A 46 3.59 -5.89 -10.57
CA ALA A 46 3.90 -6.99 -9.65
C ALA A 46 2.79 -7.20 -8.61
N HIS A 47 2.28 -6.10 -8.04
CA HIS A 47 1.21 -6.18 -7.04
C HIS A 47 -0.11 -6.69 -7.64
N ARG A 48 -0.44 -6.29 -8.89
CA ARG A 48 -1.61 -6.82 -9.60
C ARG A 48 -1.50 -8.31 -9.86
N VAL A 49 -0.32 -8.80 -10.24
CA VAL A 49 -0.06 -10.24 -10.42
C VAL A 49 -0.25 -10.99 -9.09
N ALA A 50 0.31 -10.46 -8.00
CA ALA A 50 0.14 -11.06 -6.67
C ALA A 50 -1.34 -11.09 -6.24
N LEU A 51 -2.11 -10.03 -6.51
CA LEU A 51 -3.55 -9.98 -6.24
C LEU A 51 -4.34 -10.99 -7.09
N GLN A 52 -3.94 -11.24 -8.32
CA GLN A 52 -4.57 -12.27 -9.17
C GLN A 52 -4.21 -13.70 -8.72
N GLN A 53 -3.01 -13.91 -8.20
CA GLN A 53 -2.53 -15.23 -7.77
C GLN A 53 -3.00 -15.61 -6.36
N HIS A 54 -3.10 -14.63 -5.45
CA HIS A 54 -3.37 -14.86 -4.03
C HIS A 54 -4.68 -14.23 -3.54
N GLY A 55 -5.38 -13.49 -4.39
CA GLY A 55 -6.60 -12.77 -4.03
C GLY A 55 -6.32 -11.47 -3.27
N VAL A 56 -7.39 -10.87 -2.75
CA VAL A 56 -7.30 -9.63 -1.97
C VAL A 56 -7.06 -9.95 -0.49
N SER A 57 -5.87 -9.68 0.02
CA SER A 57 -5.57 -9.77 1.47
C SER A 57 -6.34 -8.73 2.32
N VAL A 58 -6.52 -9.01 3.62
CA VAL A 58 -7.19 -8.15 4.61
C VAL A 58 -6.58 -6.76 4.73
N TRP A 59 -5.30 -6.63 4.38
CA TRP A 59 -4.56 -5.37 4.42
C TRP A 59 -4.88 -4.43 3.25
N HIS A 60 -5.56 -4.91 2.22
CA HIS A 60 -5.96 -4.09 1.07
C HIS A 60 -7.19 -3.25 1.38
N ARG A 61 -7.16 -2.01 0.90
CA ARG A 61 -8.30 -1.09 0.99
C ARG A 61 -9.38 -1.54 0.00
N ARG A 62 -10.38 -2.27 0.48
CA ARG A 62 -11.51 -2.79 -0.32
C ARG A 62 -12.29 -1.68 -1.04
N SER A 63 -12.26 -0.45 -0.52
CA SER A 63 -12.89 0.72 -1.14
C SER A 63 -12.13 1.29 -2.34
N PHE A 64 -10.87 0.91 -2.57
CA PHE A 64 -10.11 1.38 -3.72
C PHE A 64 -10.62 0.72 -5.00
N ALA A 65 -10.92 1.53 -6.03
CA ALA A 65 -11.46 1.07 -7.32
C ALA A 65 -10.83 -0.22 -7.88
N PRO A 66 -9.49 -0.39 -7.96
CA PRO A 66 -8.91 -1.62 -8.50
C PRO A 66 -9.14 -2.84 -7.61
N ILE A 67 -9.14 -2.68 -6.28
CA ILE A 67 -9.42 -3.76 -5.33
C ILE A 67 -10.90 -4.10 -5.33
N LYS A 68 -11.74 -3.07 -5.41
CA LYS A 68 -13.19 -3.20 -5.52
C LYS A 68 -13.54 -4.04 -6.74
N ALA A 69 -13.01 -3.70 -7.91
CA ALA A 69 -13.22 -4.47 -9.14
C ALA A 69 -12.86 -5.95 -8.94
N LEU A 70 -11.67 -6.26 -8.39
CA LEU A 70 -11.26 -7.63 -8.10
C LEU A 70 -12.22 -8.38 -7.16
N LEU A 71 -12.77 -7.70 -6.14
CA LEU A 71 -13.71 -8.31 -5.20
C LEU A 71 -15.11 -8.58 -5.78
N TYR A 72 -15.54 -7.82 -6.80
CA TYR A 72 -16.86 -7.99 -7.43
C TYR A 72 -16.80 -8.75 -8.76
N THR A 73 -15.61 -9.04 -9.30
CA THR A 73 -15.44 -9.86 -10.50
C THR A 73 -15.37 -11.36 -10.19
N GLU A 74 -15.22 -11.77 -8.92
CA GLU A 74 -15.34 -13.17 -8.49
C GLU A 74 -16.79 -13.60 -8.16
N GLY A 75 -17.79 -12.98 -8.81
CA GLY A 75 -19.22 -13.27 -8.65
C GLY A 75 -19.85 -13.80 -9.93
#